data_AF-A0A258M230-F1
#
_entry.id   AF-A0A258M230-F1
#
_cell.length_a   1.000
_cell.length_b   1.000
_cell.length_c   1.000
_cell.angle_alpha   90.00
_cell.angle_beta   90.00
_cell.angle_gamma   90.00
#
_symmetry.space_group_name_H-M   'P 1'
#
loop_
_entity.id
_entity.type
_entity.pdbx_description
1 polymer ?
#
loop_
_entity_poly.entity_id
_entity_poly.type
_entity_poly.pdbx_seq_one_letter_code
_entity_poly.pdbx_strand_id
1 'polypeptide(L)'
;MGLRLLILSGDRPEAVAPVAAALGITDFRAGLKPADKIAALDALKAEGRRVLMVGDGLNDAPALAAAYVSLSPVAAAAVTKAQADAEFLGDHLAPVRAAVLCARLSLARIRENLAIALLYNLIAVPLAVAGQVTPLVAALAMSGSSILVIANALRARLPAAAAMEVGP
;
A
#
# COMPACT_ATOMS: atom_id res chain seq x y z
N MET A 1 -1.24 7.41 11.59
CA MET A 1 -0.80 7.20 10.19
C MET A 1 -0.90 8.44 9.31
N GLY A 2 -1.57 9.52 9.75
CA GLY A 2 -1.67 10.77 8.99
C GLY A 2 -2.49 10.66 7.70
N LEU A 3 -3.44 9.72 7.65
CA LEU A 3 -4.34 9.53 6.53
C LEU A 3 -5.64 10.29 6.79
N ARG A 4 -6.18 10.95 5.77
CA ARG A 4 -7.55 11.45 5.77
C ARG A 4 -8.47 10.25 5.51
N LEU A 5 -9.50 10.10 6.34
CA LEU A 5 -10.53 9.08 6.17
C LEU A 5 -11.77 9.73 5.57
N LEU A 6 -12.41 9.02 4.64
CA LEU A 6 -13.64 9.42 3.96
C LEU A 6 -14.51 8.18 3.79
N ILE A 7 -15.79 8.28 4.15
CA ILE A 7 -16.77 7.22 3.88
C ILE A 7 -17.56 7.58 2.62
N LEU A 8 -17.62 6.66 1.66
CA LEU A 8 -18.48 6.75 0.48
C LEU A 8 -19.48 5.59 0.51
N SER A 9 -20.73 5.87 0.86
CA SER A 9 -21.77 4.85 0.99
C SER A 9 -22.98 5.12 0.07
N GLY A 10 -23.56 4.04 -0.44
CA GLY A 10 -24.86 4.07 -1.11
C GLY A 10 -26.05 4.07 -0.15
N ASP A 11 -25.81 3.76 1.13
CA ASP A 11 -26.84 3.76 2.16
C ASP A 11 -27.31 5.16 2.50
N ARG A 12 -28.51 5.24 3.10
CA ARG A 12 -29.10 6.53 3.48
C ARG A 12 -28.28 7.23 4.58
N PRO A 13 -28.28 8.57 4.62
CA PRO A 13 -27.54 9.34 5.63
C PRO A 13 -27.80 8.90 7.07
N GLU A 14 -29.03 8.48 7.39
CA GLU A 14 -29.41 8.07 8.74
C GLU A 14 -28.73 6.77 9.18
N ALA A 15 -28.31 5.92 8.24
CA ALA A 15 -27.56 4.70 8.52
C ALA A 15 -26.04 4.97 8.61
N VAL A 16 -25.53 5.90 7.80
CA VAL A 16 -24.08 6.18 7.69
C VAL A 16 -23.60 7.11 8.80
N ALA A 17 -24.39 8.12 9.16
CA ALA A 17 -23.98 9.14 10.14
C ALA A 17 -23.64 8.56 11.53
N PRO A 18 -24.39 7.60 12.10
CA PRO A 18 -24.02 6.98 13.38
C PRO A 18 -22.69 6.23 13.32
N VAL A 19 -22.41 5.53 12.22
CA VAL A 19 -21.16 4.79 12.01
C VAL A 19 -19.99 5.78 11.86
N ALA A 20 -20.16 6.82 11.05
CA ALA A 20 -19.17 7.87 10.89
C ALA A 20 -18.83 8.54 12.23
N ALA A 21 -19.84 8.86 13.03
CA ALA A 21 -19.67 9.44 14.37
C ALA A 21 -18.94 8.48 15.33
N ALA A 22 -19.33 7.21 15.38
CA ALA A 22 -18.68 6.19 16.23
C ALA A 22 -17.20 5.99 15.87
N LEU A 23 -16.84 6.18 14.60
CA LEU A 23 -15.46 6.07 14.12
C LEU A 23 -14.69 7.41 14.14
N GLY A 24 -15.34 8.51 14.54
CA GLY A 24 -14.74 9.85 14.53
C GLY A 24 -14.42 10.37 13.12
N ILE A 25 -15.10 9.86 12.09
CA ILE A 25 -14.91 10.26 10.70
C ILE A 25 -15.89 11.40 10.39
N THR A 26 -15.34 12.59 10.19
CA THR A 26 -16.12 13.81 9.92
C THR A 26 -16.52 13.96 8.45
N ASP A 27 -15.79 13.29 7.56
CA ASP A 27 -16.00 13.37 6.12
C ASP A 27 -16.70 12.09 5.64
N PHE A 28 -17.99 12.17 5.37
CA PHE A 28 -18.77 11.07 4.82
C PHE A 28 -19.77 11.57 3.79
N ARG A 29 -20.06 10.72 2.81
CA ARG A 29 -21.07 10.96 1.77
C ARG A 29 -21.95 9.72 1.68
N ALA A 30 -23.26 9.93 1.79
CA ALA A 30 -24.28 8.89 1.84
C ALA A 30 -25.25 9.05 0.66
N GLY A 31 -26.01 8.01 0.34
CA GLY A 31 -26.96 7.97 -0.77
C GLY A 31 -26.31 8.02 -2.14
N LEU A 32 -25.04 7.62 -2.24
CA LEU A 32 -24.28 7.69 -3.49
C LEU A 32 -24.62 6.56 -4.45
N LYS A 33 -24.78 6.88 -5.73
CA LYS A 33 -24.75 5.90 -6.81
C LYS A 33 -23.30 5.51 -7.12
N PRO A 34 -23.06 4.38 -7.81
CA PRO A 34 -21.70 3.99 -8.23
C PRO A 34 -20.96 5.09 -9.00
N ALA A 35 -21.64 5.83 -9.89
CA ALA A 35 -21.07 6.95 -10.62
C ALA A 35 -20.63 8.11 -9.72
N ASP A 36 -21.38 8.39 -8.64
CA ASP A 36 -21.05 9.44 -7.70
C ASP A 36 -19.80 9.09 -6.86
N LYS A 37 -19.62 7.80 -6.57
CA LYS A 37 -18.39 7.30 -5.92
C LYS A 37 -17.17 7.52 -6.81
N ILE A 38 -17.27 7.21 -8.10
CA ILE A 38 -16.20 7.46 -9.08
C ILE A 38 -15.89 8.96 -9.17
N ALA A 39 -16.92 9.81 -9.31
CA ALA A 39 -16.75 11.26 -9.38
C ALA A 39 -16.06 11.82 -8.11
N ALA A 40 -16.37 11.26 -6.93
CA ALA A 40 -15.69 11.62 -5.69
C ALA A 40 -14.19 11.25 -5.72
N LEU A 41 -13.84 10.07 -6.25
CA LEU A 41 -12.45 9.64 -6.41
C LEU A 41 -11.70 10.51 -7.41
N ASP A 42 -12.32 10.84 -8.54
CA ASP A 42 -11.74 11.70 -9.57
C ASP A 42 -11.50 13.12 -9.06
N ALA A 43 -12.42 13.67 -8.25
CA ALA A 43 -12.22 14.96 -7.59
C ALA A 43 -11.00 14.94 -6.65
N LEU A 44 -10.88 13.90 -5.82
CA LEU A 44 -9.72 13.73 -4.94
C LEU A 44 -8.41 13.56 -5.75
N LYS A 45 -8.47 12.84 -6.87
CA LYS A 45 -7.33 12.66 -7.77
C LYS A 45 -6.93 14.00 -8.41
N ALA A 46 -7.88 14.84 -8.80
CA ALA A 46 -7.63 16.18 -9.32
C ALA A 46 -6.99 17.11 -8.27
N GLU A 47 -7.27 16.91 -6.98
CA GLU A 47 -6.57 17.54 -5.86
C GLU A 47 -5.15 16.98 -5.62
N GLY A 48 -4.67 16.05 -6.45
CA GLY A 48 -3.37 15.39 -6.31
C GLY A 48 -3.34 14.31 -5.22
N ARG A 49 -4.49 13.87 -4.71
CA ARG A 49 -4.56 12.81 -3.70
C ARG A 49 -4.41 11.44 -4.35
N ARG A 50 -3.72 10.54 -3.65
CA ARG A 50 -3.63 9.11 -3.99
C ARG A 50 -4.54 8.34 -3.06
N VAL A 51 -5.71 7.94 -3.56
CA VAL A 51 -6.76 7.32 -2.75
C VAL A 51 -6.60 5.81 -2.71
N LEU A 52 -6.56 5.26 -1.49
CA LEU A 52 -6.74 3.84 -1.23
C LEU A 52 -8.23 3.59 -0.98
N MET A 53 -8.91 2.89 -1.89
CA MET A 53 -10.31 2.51 -1.69
C MET A 53 -10.40 1.13 -1.05
N VAL A 54 -11.30 0.98 -0.08
CA VAL A 54 -11.62 -0.31 0.56
C VAL A 54 -13.12 -0.55 0.41
N GLY A 55 -13.50 -1.70 -0.11
CA GLY A 55 -14.91 -2.04 -0.33
C GLY A 55 -15.13 -3.54 -0.51
N ASP A 56 -16.38 -3.98 -0.41
CA ASP A 56 -16.80 -5.38 -0.63
C ASP A 56 -17.01 -5.71 -2.13
N GLY A 57 -17.03 -4.67 -2.96
CA GLY A 57 -17.03 -4.68 -4.41
C GLY A 57 -18.28 -5.21 -5.10
N LEU A 58 -19.31 -5.65 -4.36
CA LEU A 58 -20.58 -6.03 -4.99
C LEU A 58 -21.23 -4.82 -5.69
N ASN A 59 -21.22 -3.66 -5.01
CA ASN A 59 -21.68 -2.38 -5.56
C ASN A 59 -20.54 -1.42 -5.90
N ASP A 60 -19.30 -1.81 -5.58
CA ASP A 60 -18.14 -0.92 -5.53
C ASP A 60 -17.05 -1.26 -6.54
N ALA A 61 -17.17 -2.33 -7.34
CA ALA A 61 -16.16 -2.72 -8.32
C ALA A 61 -15.71 -1.57 -9.26
N PRO A 62 -16.62 -0.80 -9.89
CA PRO A 62 -16.20 0.34 -10.74
C PRO A 62 -15.44 1.43 -9.98
N ALA A 63 -15.78 1.64 -8.70
CA ALA A 63 -15.10 2.62 -7.86
C ALA A 63 -13.73 2.10 -7.38
N LEU A 64 -13.63 0.79 -7.08
CA LEU A 64 -12.34 0.15 -6.77
C LEU A 64 -11.36 0.28 -7.95
N ALA A 65 -11.80 0.05 -9.18
CA ALA A 65 -10.97 0.21 -10.37
C ALA A 65 -10.57 1.67 -10.66
N ALA A 66 -11.35 2.65 -10.21
CA ALA A 66 -11.04 4.07 -10.37
C ALA A 66 -10.05 4.60 -9.32
N ALA A 67 -9.88 3.88 -8.20
CA ALA A 67 -8.99 4.26 -7.12
C ALA A 67 -7.51 4.19 -7.53
N TYR A 68 -6.63 4.85 -6.77
CA TYR A 68 -5.19 4.75 -7.01
C TYR A 68 -4.64 3.37 -6.59
N VAL A 69 -5.17 2.84 -5.49
CA VAL A 69 -5.01 1.45 -5.06
C VAL A 69 -6.34 1.02 -4.44
N SER A 70 -6.69 -0.25 -4.59
CA SER A 70 -7.91 -0.84 -4.06
C SER A 70 -7.61 -2.08 -3.20
N LEU A 71 -8.40 -2.26 -2.14
CA LEU A 71 -8.35 -3.42 -1.24
C LEU A 71 -9.75 -3.98 -1.05
N SER A 72 -9.90 -5.30 -1.19
CA SER A 72 -11.17 -5.99 -0.99
C SER A 72 -11.03 -7.18 -0.03
N PRO A 73 -12.05 -7.51 0.78
CA PRO A 73 -12.08 -8.78 1.49
C PRO A 73 -12.07 -9.96 0.52
N VAL A 74 -11.43 -11.07 0.89
CA VAL A 74 -11.42 -12.33 0.09
C VAL A 74 -12.83 -12.93 -0.06
N ALA A 75 -13.74 -12.63 0.87
CA ALA A 75 -15.14 -13.06 0.83
C ALA A 75 -16.00 -12.27 -0.19
N ALA A 76 -15.45 -11.22 -0.81
CA ALA A 76 -16.13 -10.44 -1.84
C ALA A 76 -16.53 -11.28 -3.07
N ALA A 77 -17.59 -10.83 -3.76
CA ALA A 77 -18.10 -11.48 -4.97
C ALA A 77 -17.00 -11.66 -6.03
N ALA A 78 -17.06 -12.74 -6.80
CA ALA A 78 -16.02 -13.12 -7.77
C ALA A 78 -15.71 -12.02 -8.82
N VAL A 79 -16.70 -11.19 -9.16
CA VAL A 79 -16.54 -10.05 -10.09
C VAL A 79 -15.62 -8.97 -9.52
N THR A 80 -15.58 -8.80 -8.20
CA THR A 80 -14.72 -7.83 -7.49
C THR A 80 -13.25 -8.23 -7.49
N LYS A 81 -12.97 -9.53 -7.34
CA LYS A 81 -11.59 -10.06 -7.26
C LYS A 81 -10.77 -9.69 -8.49
N ALA A 82 -11.42 -9.55 -9.64
CA ALA A 82 -10.77 -9.16 -10.88
C ALA A 82 -10.38 -7.67 -10.94
N GLN A 83 -10.90 -6.82 -10.04
CA GLN A 83 -10.69 -5.36 -10.08
C GLN A 83 -9.99 -4.79 -8.85
N ALA A 84 -9.80 -5.57 -7.78
CA ALA A 84 -9.03 -5.15 -6.62
C ALA A 84 -7.52 -5.39 -6.83
N ASP A 85 -6.67 -4.43 -6.43
CA ASP A 85 -5.21 -4.57 -6.50
C ASP A 85 -4.65 -5.54 -5.44
N ALA A 86 -5.36 -5.67 -4.32
CA ALA A 86 -5.02 -6.57 -3.24
C ALA A 86 -6.26 -7.07 -2.48
N GLU A 87 -6.13 -8.26 -1.90
CA GLU A 87 -7.17 -8.89 -1.08
C GLU A 87 -6.69 -9.05 0.37
N PHE A 88 -7.64 -9.02 1.32
CA PHE A 88 -7.36 -9.31 2.73
C PHE A 88 -8.33 -10.31 3.34
N LEU A 89 -7.81 -11.09 4.31
CA LEU A 89 -8.55 -12.15 5.00
C LEU A 89 -9.26 -11.60 6.25
N GLY A 90 -10.47 -12.11 6.50
CA GLY A 90 -11.28 -11.80 7.67
C GLY A 90 -12.22 -10.60 7.49
N ASP A 91 -13.13 -10.43 8.46
CA ASP A 91 -14.19 -9.41 8.44
C ASP A 91 -13.78 -8.07 9.08
N HIS A 92 -12.51 -7.95 9.46
CA HIS A 92 -11.97 -6.78 10.14
C HIS A 92 -11.09 -5.95 9.21
N LEU A 93 -11.04 -4.64 9.42
CA LEU A 93 -10.18 -3.72 8.66
C LEU A 93 -8.72 -3.67 9.16
N ALA A 94 -8.37 -4.45 10.19
CA ALA A 94 -7.01 -4.52 10.72
C ALA A 94 -5.94 -4.87 9.65
N PRO A 95 -6.19 -5.79 8.70
CA PRO A 95 -5.25 -6.08 7.62
C PRO A 95 -4.97 -4.90 6.70
N VAL A 96 -5.94 -4.00 6.47
CA VAL A 96 -5.73 -2.77 5.68
C VAL A 96 -4.64 -1.91 6.33
N ARG A 97 -4.69 -1.77 7.67
CA ARG A 97 -3.65 -1.05 8.42
C ARG A 97 -2.28 -1.70 8.24
N ALA A 98 -2.22 -3.03 8.37
CA ALA A 98 -0.98 -3.79 8.20
C ALA A 98 -0.40 -3.64 6.79
N ALA A 99 -1.25 -3.70 5.76
CA ALA A 99 -0.86 -3.51 4.36
C ALA A 99 -0.23 -2.12 4.13
N VAL A 100 -0.86 -1.06 4.62
CA VAL A 100 -0.32 0.31 4.47
C VAL A 100 1.01 0.48 5.21
N LEU A 101 1.13 -0.07 6.42
CA LEU A 101 2.39 -0.04 7.17
C LEU A 101 3.50 -0.81 6.46
N CYS A 102 3.19 -2.01 5.97
CA CYS A 102 4.11 -2.83 5.18
C CYS A 102 4.58 -2.07 3.94
N ALA A 103 3.67 -1.48 3.16
CA ALA A 103 4.01 -0.71 1.97
C ALA A 103 4.97 0.46 2.28
N ARG A 104 4.73 1.20 3.37
CA ARG A 104 5.61 2.31 3.79
C ARG A 104 7.00 1.83 4.20
N LEU A 105 7.07 0.73 4.95
CA LEU A 105 8.35 0.15 5.37
C LEU A 105 9.13 -0.37 4.16
N SER A 106 8.48 -1.10 3.26
CA SER A 106 9.10 -1.61 2.04
C SER A 106 9.65 -0.47 1.19
N LEU A 107 8.92 0.64 1.01
CA LEU A 107 9.40 1.78 0.25
C LEU A 107 10.61 2.46 0.92
N ALA A 108 10.65 2.54 2.24
CA ALA A 108 11.80 3.06 2.96
C ALA A 108 13.05 2.20 2.70
N ARG A 109 12.92 0.87 2.75
CA ARG A 109 14.01 -0.08 2.47
C ARG A 109 14.49 -0.03 1.02
N ILE A 110 13.57 0.08 0.07
CA ILE A 110 13.92 0.25 -1.34
C ILE A 110 14.78 1.51 -1.53
N ARG A 111 14.40 2.62 -0.88
CA ARG A 111 15.18 3.88 -0.92
C ARG A 111 16.56 3.74 -0.28
N GLU A 112 16.66 3.06 0.86
CA GLU A 112 17.96 2.74 1.49
C GLU A 112 18.85 1.94 0.53
N ASN A 113 18.32 0.87 -0.07
CA ASN A 113 19.08 0.01 -0.97
C ASN A 113 19.55 0.77 -2.23
N LEU A 114 18.67 1.60 -2.81
CA LEU A 114 19.03 2.44 -3.96
C LEU A 114 20.10 3.48 -3.60
N ALA A 115 20.04 4.07 -2.40
CA ALA A 115 21.05 5.01 -1.93
C ALA A 115 22.41 4.34 -1.74
N ILE A 116 22.44 3.13 -1.14
CA ILE A 116 23.67 2.34 -0.98
C ILE A 116 24.25 1.97 -2.35
N ALA A 117 23.41 1.50 -3.28
CA ALA A 117 23.84 1.13 -4.62
C ALA A 117 24.41 2.32 -5.40
N LEU A 118 23.76 3.49 -5.29
CA LEU A 118 24.23 4.72 -5.92
C LEU A 118 25.56 5.17 -5.33
N LEU A 119 25.70 5.16 -4.00
CA LEU A 119 26.95 5.55 -3.32
C LEU A 119 28.10 4.62 -3.70
N TYR A 120 27.84 3.31 -3.73
CA TYR A 120 28.82 2.33 -4.18
C TYR A 120 29.29 2.62 -5.61
N ASN A 121 28.36 2.80 -6.56
CA ASN A 121 28.71 3.07 -7.96
C ASN A 121 29.44 4.40 -8.13
N LEU A 122 29.07 5.43 -7.36
CA LEU A 122 29.73 6.74 -7.38
C LEU A 122 31.20 6.66 -6.96
N ILE A 123 31.57 5.71 -6.10
CA ILE A 123 32.95 5.51 -5.65
C ILE A 123 33.68 4.50 -6.56
N ALA A 124 33.04 3.37 -6.85
CA ALA A 124 33.65 2.26 -7.57
C ALA A 124 33.97 2.61 -9.03
N VAL A 125 33.08 3.33 -9.72
CA VAL A 125 33.27 3.69 -11.14
C VAL A 125 34.49 4.61 -11.34
N PRO A 126 34.66 5.73 -10.61
CA PRO A 126 35.87 6.55 -10.73
C PRO A 126 37.16 5.81 -10.39
N LEU A 127 37.17 4.97 -9.35
CA LEU A 127 38.35 4.18 -8.99
C LEU A 127 38.69 3.14 -10.07
N ALA A 128 37.68 2.53 -10.70
CA ALA A 128 37.88 1.61 -11.82
C ALA A 128 38.44 2.33 -13.05
N VAL A 129 37.93 3.52 -13.38
CA VAL A 129 38.46 4.36 -14.46
C VAL A 129 39.90 4.81 -14.17
N ALA A 130 40.23 5.09 -12.90
CA ALA A 130 41.59 5.40 -12.46
C ALA A 130 42.53 4.17 -12.44
N GLY A 131 42.04 2.97 -12.79
CA GLY A 131 42.82 1.73 -12.81
C GLY A 131 43.16 1.17 -11.42
N GLN A 132 42.54 1.68 -10.36
CA GLN A 132 42.84 1.31 -8.97
C GLN A 132 41.97 0.16 -8.44
N VAL A 133 41.01 -0.34 -9.23
CA VAL A 133 40.13 -1.45 -8.86
C VAL A 133 40.44 -2.67 -9.71
N THR A 134 40.83 -3.76 -9.07
CA THR A 134 41.04 -5.03 -9.74
C THR A 134 39.69 -5.73 -10.00
N PRO A 135 39.56 -6.52 -11.09
CA PRO A 135 38.34 -7.27 -11.40
C PRO A 135 37.82 -8.13 -10.24
N LEU A 136 38.73 -8.63 -9.37
CA LEU A 136 38.40 -9.40 -8.18
C LEU A 136 37.64 -8.57 -7.13
N VAL A 137 38.03 -7.31 -6.89
CA VAL A 137 37.37 -6.41 -5.94
C VAL A 137 35.98 -6.04 -6.43
N ALA A 138 35.83 -5.78 -7.74
CA ALA A 138 34.53 -5.52 -8.35
C ALA A 138 33.56 -6.72 -8.21
N ALA A 139 34.06 -7.95 -8.41
CA ALA A 139 33.26 -9.17 -8.27
C ALA A 139 32.82 -9.43 -6.82
N LEU A 140 33.71 -9.21 -5.85
CA LEU A 140 33.39 -9.33 -4.42
C LEU A 140 32.37 -8.27 -3.97
N ALA A 141 32.50 -7.04 -4.43
CA ALA A 141 31.56 -5.97 -4.10
C ALA A 141 30.16 -6.21 -4.70
N MET A 142 30.06 -6.72 -5.94
CA MET A 142 28.79 -7.07 -6.57
C MET A 142 28.08 -8.24 -5.86
N SER A 143 28.86 -9.21 -5.37
CA SER A 143 28.33 -10.35 -4.60
C SER A 143 27.93 -9.91 -3.18
N GLY A 144 28.74 -9.06 -2.54
CA GLY A 144 28.47 -8.50 -1.21
C GLY A 144 27.26 -7.57 -1.18
N SER A 145 27.05 -6.76 -2.23
CA SER A 145 25.86 -5.89 -2.32
C SER A 145 24.57 -6.71 -2.40
N SER A 146 24.58 -7.84 -3.10
CA SER A 146 23.43 -8.74 -3.19
C SER A 146 23.09 -9.34 -1.82
N ILE A 147 24.10 -9.79 -1.07
CA ILE A 147 23.93 -10.31 0.30
C ILE A 147 23.40 -9.21 1.24
N LEU A 148 23.94 -7.99 1.16
CA LEU A 148 23.48 -6.85 1.96
C LEU A 148 22.04 -6.45 1.64
N VAL A 149 21.66 -6.46 0.36
CA VAL A 149 20.27 -6.18 -0.08
C VAL A 149 19.32 -7.25 0.43
N ILE A 150 19.69 -8.53 0.33
CA ILE A 150 18.90 -9.65 0.87
C ILE A 150 18.79 -9.53 2.39
N ALA A 151 19.89 -9.27 3.09
CA ALA A 151 19.89 -9.09 4.54
C ALA A 151 19.04 -7.89 4.99
N ASN A 152 19.10 -6.76 4.27
CA ASN A 152 18.26 -5.59 4.56
C ASN A 152 16.77 -5.84 4.24
N ALA A 153 16.47 -6.60 3.19
CA ALA A 153 15.12 -7.03 2.86
C ALA A 153 14.55 -7.97 3.94
N LEU A 154 15.34 -8.94 4.42
CA LEU A 154 14.96 -9.87 5.48
C LEU A 154 14.83 -9.22 6.87
N ARG A 155 15.43 -8.04 7.07
CA ARG A 155 15.21 -7.21 8.27
C ARG A 155 13.75 -6.73 8.39
N ALA A 156 12.95 -6.83 7.32
CA ALA A 156 11.51 -6.71 7.40
C ALA A 156 10.95 -7.85 8.27
N ARG A 157 10.96 -7.65 9.59
CA ARG A 157 10.10 -8.41 10.49
C ARG A 157 8.67 -8.18 9.99
N LEU A 158 8.11 -9.21 9.37
CA LEU A 158 6.72 -9.28 8.99
C LEU A 158 5.87 -8.77 10.17
N PRO A 159 5.16 -7.64 10.03
CA PRO A 159 4.08 -7.32 10.97
C PRO A 159 2.98 -8.40 10.94
N ALA A 160 3.02 -9.32 9.96
CA ALA A 160 2.06 -10.40 9.78
C ALA A 160 2.04 -11.42 10.93
N ALA A 161 3.13 -11.58 11.69
CA ALA A 161 3.12 -12.52 12.82
C ALA A 161 2.20 -12.04 13.97
N ALA A 162 1.93 -10.74 14.09
CA ALA A 162 1.02 -10.20 15.10
C ALA A 162 -0.47 -10.23 14.67
N ALA A 163 -0.79 -10.69 13.46
CA ALA A 163 -2.17 -10.85 12.99
C ALA A 163 -2.64 -12.31 12.96
N MET A 164 -1.73 -13.28 13.18
CA MET A 164 -2.07 -14.71 13.30
C MET A 164 -2.30 -15.16 14.77
N GLU A 165 -2.11 -14.28 15.75
CA GLU A 165 -2.34 -14.55 17.19
C GLU A 165 -3.60 -13.85 17.73
N VAL A 166 -4.69 -13.83 16.96
CA VAL A 166 -6.01 -13.59 17.56
C VAL A 166 -6.97 -14.66 17.07
N GLY A 167 -6.88 -15.82 17.72
CA GLY A 167 -8.03 -16.69 17.98
C GLY A 167 -8.36 -16.63 19.48
N PRO A 168 -9.50 -17.17 19.94
CA PRO A 168 -10.46 -18.01 19.22
C PRO A 168 -11.69 -17.26 18.67
#